data_AF-A0A1I0Z0P2-F1
#
_entry.id   AF-A0A1I0Z0P2-F1
#
_cell.length_a   1.000
_cell.length_b   1.000
_cell.length_c   1.000
_cell.angle_alpha   90.00
_cell.angle_beta   90.00
_cell.angle_gamma   90.00
#
_symmetry.space_group_name_H-M   'P 1'
#
loop_
_entity.id
_entity.type
_entity.pdbx_description
1 polymer ?
#
loop_
_entity_poly.entity_id
_entity_poly.type
_entity_poly.pdbx_seq_one_letter_code
_entity_poly.pdbx_strand_id
1 'polypeptide(L)'
;RLRDTTCVYPGCGRDAESCDLDHIETYVPVDQGGPPGQTRPDALAPLCRRYHRAKTFGAFTYRRLPDGAYEWTLPTGITVTTGPVTHRPRRRT
;
A
#
# COMPACT_ATOMS: atom_id res chain seq x y z
N ARG A 1 -11.96 14.32 1.44
CA ARG A 1 -12.01 13.27 0.39
C ARG A 1 -10.93 12.24 0.72
N LEU A 2 -11.23 10.94 0.74
CA LEU A 2 -10.22 9.89 0.92
C LEU A 2 -9.31 9.84 -0.31
N ARG A 3 -8.00 9.71 -0.09
CA ARG A 3 -6.99 9.64 -1.15
C ARG A 3 -7.08 8.32 -1.91
N ASP A 4 -6.99 7.21 -1.17
CA ASP A 4 -7.00 5.86 -1.71
C ASP A 4 -8.30 5.18 -1.27
N THR A 5 -9.14 4.80 -2.24
CA THR A 5 -10.45 4.16 -1.96
C THR A 5 -10.41 2.65 -2.10
N THR A 6 -9.37 2.09 -2.72
CA THR A 6 -9.13 0.65 -2.83
C THR A 6 -7.67 0.31 -2.52
N CYS A 7 -7.40 -0.99 -2.37
CA CYS A 7 -6.07 -1.57 -2.27
C CYS A 7 -5.11 -0.98 -3.32
N VAL A 8 -3.90 -0.62 -2.91
CA VAL A 8 -2.92 0.08 -3.77
C VAL A 8 -2.07 -0.84 -4.64
N TYR A 9 -2.27 -2.16 -4.55
CA TYR A 9 -1.62 -3.12 -5.44
C TYR A 9 -2.17 -3.01 -6.88
N PRO A 10 -1.34 -3.16 -7.93
CA PRO A 10 -1.77 -3.06 -9.33
C PRO A 10 -3.00 -3.92 -9.68
N GLY A 11 -4.07 -3.26 -10.13
CA GLY A 11 -5.31 -3.91 -10.55
C GLY A 11 -6.18 -4.48 -9.43
N CYS A 12 -5.83 -4.27 -8.15
CA CYS A 12 -6.67 -4.74 -7.05
C CYS A 12 -7.83 -3.78 -6.76
N GLY A 13 -9.07 -4.26 -6.92
CA GLY A 13 -10.29 -3.48 -6.66
C GLY A 13 -10.88 -3.66 -5.26
N ARG A 14 -10.15 -4.19 -4.27
CA ARG A 14 -10.68 -4.40 -2.91
C ARG A 14 -10.84 -3.06 -2.19
N ASP A 15 -12.02 -2.79 -1.64
CA ASP A 15 -12.30 -1.56 -0.90
C ASP A 15 -11.29 -1.34 0.25
N ALA A 16 -10.84 -0.10 0.41
CA ALA A 16 -9.85 0.28 1.43
C ALA A 16 -10.34 0.01 2.86
N GLU A 17 -11.65 0.10 3.12
CA GLU A 17 -12.27 -0.22 4.41
C GLU A 17 -12.08 -1.69 4.84
N SER A 18 -11.81 -2.57 3.87
CA SER A 18 -11.50 -3.98 4.10
C SER A 18 -10.00 -4.31 4.05
N CYS A 19 -9.14 -3.31 3.89
CA CYS A 19 -7.70 -3.50 3.77
C CYS A 19 -7.02 -3.36 5.14
N ASP A 20 -5.87 -4.00 5.28
CA ASP A 20 -4.96 -3.71 6.38
C ASP A 20 -4.28 -2.35 6.08
N LEU A 21 -3.83 -1.64 7.12
CA LEU A 21 -2.92 -0.49 6.96
C LEU A 21 -1.49 -1.01 6.90
N ASP A 22 -0.92 -1.02 5.70
CA ASP A 22 0.44 -1.48 5.46
C ASP A 22 1.42 -0.32 5.60
N HIS A 23 2.51 -0.53 6.33
CA HIS A 23 3.65 0.40 6.37
C HIS A 23 4.38 0.36 5.03
N ILE A 24 4.43 1.47 4.30
CA ILE A 24 5.11 1.54 2.99
C ILE A 24 6.56 1.07 3.12
N GLU A 25 7.28 1.69 4.05
CA GLU A 25 8.58 1.20 4.52
C GLU A 25 8.36 0.16 5.60
N THR A 26 9.11 -0.94 5.57
CA THR A 26 8.96 -2.03 6.54
C THR A 26 9.08 -1.53 7.97
N TYR A 27 8.10 -1.90 8.80
CA TYR A 27 8.13 -1.56 10.22
C TYR A 27 9.30 -2.25 10.94
N VAL A 28 10.04 -1.48 11.72
CA VAL A 28 11.11 -1.95 12.61
C VAL A 28 10.73 -1.56 14.04
N PRO A 29 10.72 -2.50 15.01
CA PRO A 29 10.47 -2.17 16.41
C PRO A 29 11.44 -1.09 16.94
N VAL A 30 10.93 -0.18 17.78
CA VAL A 30 11.73 0.96 18.30
C VAL A 30 12.91 0.47 19.14
N ASP A 31 12.70 -0.59 19.93
CA ASP A 31 13.75 -1.27 20.71
C ASP A 31 14.79 -2.00 19.84
N GLN A 32 14.51 -2.17 18.55
CA GLN A 32 15.43 -2.71 17.54
C GLN A 32 16.03 -1.61 16.64
N GLY A 33 15.91 -0.33 17.04
CA GLY A 33 16.46 0.81 16.29
C GLY A 33 15.52 1.38 15.23
N GLY A 34 14.24 0.99 15.23
CA GLY A 34 13.24 1.58 14.34
C GLY A 34 13.02 3.08 14.62
N PRO A 35 12.84 3.92 13.58
CA PRO A 35 12.64 5.35 13.76
C PRO A 35 11.26 5.65 14.38
N PRO A 36 11.09 6.81 15.02
CA PRO A 36 9.77 7.26 15.45
C PRO A 36 8.87 7.56 14.24
N GLY A 37 7.54 7.54 14.47
CA GLY A 37 6.58 7.98 13.45
C GLY A 37 6.39 7.04 12.27
N GLN A 38 6.73 5.74 12.41
CA GLN A 38 6.48 4.75 11.35
C GLN A 38 4.97 4.57 11.05
N THR A 39 4.10 4.75 12.03
CA THR A 39 2.64 4.55 11.91
C THR A 39 1.87 5.87 11.65
N ARG A 40 2.46 6.79 10.89
CA ARG A 40 1.83 8.06 10.49
C ARG A 40 1.02 7.90 9.19
N PRO A 41 -0.05 8.67 8.97
CA PRO A 41 -0.92 8.51 7.78
C PRO A 41 -0.18 8.54 6.43
N ASP A 42 0.88 9.33 6.30
CA ASP A 42 1.71 9.43 5.10
C ASP A 42 2.61 8.20 4.85
N ALA A 43 2.94 7.46 5.91
CA ALA A 43 3.75 6.23 5.86
C ALA A 43 2.93 4.95 5.69
N LEU A 44 1.59 5.05 5.69
CA LEU A 44 0.69 3.91 5.56
C LEU A 44 -0.08 3.93 4.23
N ALA A 45 -0.42 2.76 3.71
CA ALA A 45 -1.33 2.62 2.57
C ALA A 45 -2.31 1.46 2.76
N PRO A 46 -3.52 1.52 2.20
CA PRO A 46 -4.44 0.40 2.25
C PRO A 46 -3.95 -0.74 1.36
N LEU A 47 -3.70 -1.90 1.95
CA LEU A 47 -3.29 -3.10 1.24
C LEU A 47 -4.15 -4.27 1.69
N CYS A 48 -4.81 -4.95 0.76
CA CYS A 48 -5.64 -6.08 1.14
C CYS A 48 -4.78 -7.21 1.71
N ARG A 49 -5.34 -8.01 2.63
CA ARG A 49 -4.62 -9.08 3.34
C ARG A 49 -3.77 -9.99 2.44
N ARG A 50 -4.23 -10.27 1.22
CA ARG A 50 -3.48 -11.05 0.21
C ARG A 50 -2.16 -10.37 -0.16
N TYR A 51 -2.22 -9.11 -0.57
CA TYR A 51 -1.04 -8.39 -1.04
C TYR A 51 -0.17 -7.86 0.11
N HIS A 52 -0.78 -7.59 1.27
CA HIS A 52 -0.03 -7.29 2.49
C HIS A 52 0.89 -8.46 2.86
N ARG A 53 0.37 -9.68 2.90
CA ARG A 53 1.19 -10.89 3.12
C ARG A 53 2.22 -11.11 2.01
N ALA A 54 1.88 -10.81 0.76
CA ALA A 54 2.84 -10.93 -0.36
C ALA A 54 4.04 -10.00 -0.18
N LYS A 55 3.84 -8.79 0.35
CA LYS A 55 4.93 -7.87 0.73
C LYS A 55 5.68 -8.34 1.96
N THR A 56 4.99 -8.69 3.05
CA THR A 56 5.63 -9.06 4.32
C THR A 56 6.50 -10.31 4.18
N PHE A 57 6.06 -11.31 3.42
CA PHE A 57 6.71 -12.62 3.34
C PHE A 57 7.37 -12.90 1.98
N GLY A 58 7.24 -11.98 1.02
CA GLY A 58 7.77 -12.14 -0.32
C GLY A 58 8.74 -11.01 -0.68
N ALA A 59 9.07 -10.92 -1.98
CA ALA A 59 9.99 -9.92 -2.51
C ALA A 59 9.25 -8.72 -3.15
N PHE A 60 8.00 -8.47 -2.76
CA PHE A 60 7.25 -7.32 -3.26
C PHE A 60 7.62 -6.08 -2.43
N THR A 61 8.01 -5.02 -3.09
CA THR A 61 8.22 -3.70 -2.47
C THR A 61 7.46 -2.64 -3.25
N TYR A 62 7.20 -1.51 -2.62
CA TYR A 62 6.63 -0.37 -3.30
C TYR A 62 6.99 0.92 -2.58
N ARG A 63 6.91 2.02 -3.32
CA ARG A 63 7.07 3.37 -2.77
C ARG A 63 5.95 4.27 -3.26
N ARG A 64 5.66 5.29 -2.47
CA ARG A 64 4.73 6.36 -2.82
C ARG A 64 5.48 7.43 -3.62
N LEU A 65 4.95 7.81 -4.78
CA LEU A 65 5.50 8.87 -5.63
C LEU A 65 4.98 10.25 -5.19
N PRO A 66 5.67 11.36 -5.55
CA PRO A 66 5.27 12.72 -5.16
C PRO A 66 3.88 13.14 -5.63
N ASP A 67 3.43 12.61 -6.77
CA ASP A 67 2.09 12.85 -7.35
C ASP A 67 0.99 11.99 -6.70
N GLY A 68 1.36 11.13 -5.74
CA GLY A 68 0.45 10.24 -5.04
C GLY A 68 0.22 8.89 -5.72
N ALA A 69 0.89 8.59 -6.83
CA ALA A 69 0.94 7.24 -7.38
C ALA A 69 1.76 6.29 -6.49
N TYR A 70 1.65 4.99 -6.75
CA TYR A 70 2.49 3.98 -6.13
C TYR A 70 3.25 3.20 -7.19
N GLU A 71 4.56 3.10 -7.01
CA GLU A 71 5.45 2.31 -7.84
C GLU A 71 5.76 1.01 -7.12
N TRP A 72 5.35 -0.12 -7.71
CA TRP A 72 5.58 -1.46 -7.19
C TRP A 72 6.73 -2.13 -7.91
N THR A 73 7.65 -2.74 -7.16
CA THR A 73 8.62 -3.69 -7.69
C THR A 73 8.14 -5.10 -7.39
N LEU A 74 7.92 -5.87 -8.45
CA LEU A 74 7.51 -7.26 -8.38
C LEU A 74 8.73 -8.16 -8.09
N PRO A 75 8.54 -9.41 -7.61
CA PRO A 75 9.64 -10.35 -7.39
C PRO A 75 10.51 -10.63 -8.64
N THR A 76 9.95 -10.39 -9.82
CA THR A 76 10.66 -10.52 -11.10
C THR A 76 11.58 -9.33 -11.41
N GLY A 77 11.61 -8.30 -10.56
CA GLY A 77 12.31 -7.04 -10.81
C GLY A 77 11.54 -6.06 -11.71
N ILE A 78 10.38 -6.46 -12.23
CA ILE A 78 9.53 -5.59 -13.04
C ILE A 78 8.89 -4.53 -12.14
N THR A 79 8.94 -3.28 -12.60
CA THR A 79 8.28 -2.17 -11.94
C THR A 79 6.95 -1.83 -12.61
N VAL A 80 5.90 -1.65 -11.81
CA VAL A 80 4.56 -1.27 -12.27
C VAL A 80 4.06 -0.07 -11.46
N THR A 81 3.66 0.99 -12.15
CA THR A 81 3.07 2.17 -11.52
C THR A 81 1.56 2.08 -11.52
N THR A 82 0.98 2.37 -10.36
CA THR A 82 -0.47 2.54 -10.17
C THR A 82 -0.74 4.00 -9.91
N GLY A 83 -1.64 4.61 -10.70
CA GLY A 83 -2.09 5.97 -10.44
C GLY A 83 -2.74 6.09 -9.05
N PRO A 84 -2.97 7.31 -8.55
CA PRO A 84 -3.74 7.49 -7.31
C PRO A 84 -5.05 6.72 -7.45
N VAL A 85 -5.35 5.88 -6.47
CA VAL A 85 -6.41 4.89 -6.60
C VAL A 85 -7.77 5.58 -6.48
N THR A 86 -8.18 6.26 -7.56
CA THR A 86 -9.47 6.93 -7.68
C THR A 86 -10.45 5.99 -8.35
N HIS A 87 -10.73 4.83 -7.74
CA HIS A 87 -11.85 4.03 -8.20
C HIS A 87 -13.14 4.61 -7.60
N ARG A 88 -14.01 5.06 -8.50
CA ARG A 88 -15.39 5.49 -8.24
C ARG A 88 -16.08 4.39 -7.40
N PRO A 89 -16.73 4.71 -6.27
CA PRO A 89 -17.35 3.69 -5.43
C PRO A 89 -18.35 2.89 -6.28
N ARG A 90 -18.26 1.56 -6.24
CA ARG A 90 -19.35 0.72 -6.75
C ARG A 90 -20.57 1.06 -5.90
N ARG A 91 -21.64 1.55 -6.53
CA ARG A 91 -22.94 1.71 -5.86
C ARG A 91 -23.30 0.32 -5.31
N ARG A 92 -23.41 0.19 -3.99
CA ARG A 92 -24.12 -0.93 -3.37
C ARG A 92 -25.58 -0.78 -3.80
N THR A 93 -26.06 -1.70 -4.63
CA THR A 93 -27.49 -1.94 -4.85
C THR A 93 -28.08 -2.66 -3.66
#